data_AF-A0A5J4N8H8-F1
#
_entry.id   AF-A0A5J4N8H8-F1
#
_cell.length_a   1.000
_cell.length_b   1.000
_cell.length_c   1.000
_cell.angle_alpha   90.00
_cell.angle_beta   90.00
_cell.angle_gamma   90.00
#
_symmetry.space_group_name_H-M   'P 1'
#
loop_
_entity.id
_entity.type
_entity.pdbx_description
1 polymer ?
#
loop_
_entity_poly.entity_id
_entity_poly.type
_entity_poly.pdbx_seq_one_letter_code
_entity_poly.pdbx_strand_id
1 'polypeptide(L)'
;MTLGWCFSHRLKPIRYFCCHLLRRQHEAASKLQAWFRGVFCRASTRKFVQAAFDELSVELTTRESHPTVELTSFSRNLFQMLRYINWYCRSRPDKDRLFITCRILLSRLGRSTSILWMCTNSDTTRYTLGCTLRVILNYLAYLPPRSPSSEYAVPVRVLEDVVSAKELTENQTAVFPPDSVQCLRNNRSWLYSFLSRNRYFRILARFIDQQLPPTTGYLTQEGDQTMESRVFDPNEFIRPLQARAFVDLLLAPITWADKCLNHKAEGLPCVSLYCANLN
;
A
#
# COMPACT_ATOMS: atom_id res chain seq x y z
N MET A 1 -19.48 -7.14 85.18
CA MET A 1 -19.17 -6.25 84.05
C MET A 1 -18.40 -7.02 82.99
N THR A 2 -19.10 -7.65 82.04
CA THR A 2 -18.47 -8.37 80.91
C THR A 2 -19.34 -8.23 79.67
N LEU A 3 -19.54 -6.99 79.23
CA LEU A 3 -20.11 -6.64 77.92
C LEU A 3 -18.97 -6.29 76.97
N GLY A 4 -18.18 -7.29 76.54
CA GLY A 4 -16.98 -7.05 75.73
C GLY A 4 -16.91 -7.79 74.39
N TRP A 5 -17.71 -8.85 74.17
CA TRP A 5 -17.37 -9.84 73.12
C TRP A 5 -18.34 -9.95 71.94
N CYS A 6 -19.48 -9.23 71.92
CA CYS A 6 -20.46 -9.38 70.84
C CYS A 6 -20.29 -8.45 69.62
N PHE A 7 -19.39 -7.45 69.65
CA PHE A 7 -19.25 -6.51 68.52
C PHE A 7 -18.31 -6.99 67.40
N SER A 8 -17.46 -7.98 67.66
CA SER A 8 -16.40 -8.42 66.73
C SER A 8 -16.92 -9.25 65.54
N HIS A 9 -18.02 -10.00 65.71
CA HIS A 9 -18.53 -10.90 64.67
C HIS A 9 -19.40 -10.24 63.60
N ARG A 10 -20.02 -9.07 63.86
CA ARG A 10 -20.89 -8.36 62.89
C ARG A 10 -20.12 -7.49 61.88
N LEU A 11 -18.85 -7.16 62.15
CA LEU A 11 -18.04 -6.28 61.29
C LEU A 11 -17.27 -7.02 60.19
N LYS A 12 -17.10 -8.35 60.31
CA LYS A 12 -16.42 -9.19 59.32
C LYS A 12 -17.07 -9.14 57.92
N PRO A 13 -18.40 -9.28 57.75
CA PRO A 13 -19.03 -9.19 56.43
C PRO A 13 -18.94 -7.78 55.83
N ILE A 14 -19.02 -6.73 56.65
CA ILE A 14 -18.89 -5.33 56.20
C ILE A 14 -17.45 -5.07 55.72
N ARG A 15 -16.44 -5.51 56.46
CA ARG A 15 -15.03 -5.41 56.03
C ARG A 15 -14.77 -6.17 54.74
N TYR A 16 -15.29 -7.39 54.60
CA TYR A 16 -15.15 -8.17 53.37
C TYR A 16 -15.79 -7.47 52.17
N PHE A 17 -17.01 -6.94 52.35
CA PHE A 17 -17.73 -6.19 51.33
C PHE A 17 -16.99 -4.90 50.91
N CYS A 18 -16.50 -4.11 51.88
CA CYS A 18 -15.70 -2.92 51.61
C CYS A 18 -14.38 -3.24 50.90
N CYS A 19 -13.65 -4.27 51.34
CA CYS A 19 -12.42 -4.72 50.67
C CYS A 19 -12.69 -5.17 49.23
N HIS A 20 -13.79 -5.89 48.99
CA HIS A 20 -14.17 -6.33 47.67
C HIS A 20 -14.57 -5.17 46.74
N LEU A 21 -15.32 -4.18 47.26
CA LEU A 21 -15.64 -2.95 46.53
C LEU A 21 -14.38 -2.14 46.17
N LEU A 22 -13.49 -1.92 47.15
CA LEU A 22 -12.22 -1.22 46.94
C LEU A 22 -11.35 -1.95 45.90
N ARG A 23 -11.29 -3.29 45.97
CA ARG A 23 -10.59 -4.11 44.97
C ARG A 23 -11.19 -3.93 43.57
N ARG A 24 -12.50 -3.97 43.43
CA ARG A 24 -13.18 -3.74 42.13
C ARG A 24 -12.92 -2.33 41.58
N GLN A 25 -12.95 -1.31 42.45
CA GLN A 25 -12.61 0.06 42.05
C GLN A 25 -11.15 0.16 41.60
N HIS A 26 -10.24 -0.51 42.31
CA HIS A 26 -8.81 -0.51 41.95
C HIS A 26 -8.56 -1.26 40.64
N GLU A 27 -9.23 -2.39 40.40
CA GLU A 27 -9.19 -3.12 39.13
C GLU A 27 -9.78 -2.32 37.97
N ALA A 28 -10.86 -1.55 38.20
CA ALA A 28 -11.41 -0.65 37.18
C ALA A 28 -10.45 0.50 36.88
N ALA A 29 -9.86 1.11 37.91
CA ALA A 29 -8.88 2.18 37.77
C ALA A 29 -7.62 1.69 37.03
N SER A 30 -7.12 0.49 37.33
CA SER A 30 -5.93 -0.07 36.65
C SER A 30 -6.21 -0.34 35.17
N LYS A 31 -7.39 -0.86 34.83
CA LYS A 31 -7.83 -1.03 33.43
C LYS A 31 -7.92 0.30 32.69
N LEU A 32 -8.51 1.32 33.31
CA LEU A 32 -8.58 2.68 32.74
C LEU A 32 -7.19 3.26 32.52
N GLN A 33 -6.30 3.18 33.52
CA GLN A 33 -4.94 3.67 33.39
C GLN A 33 -4.15 2.94 32.30
N ALA A 34 -4.28 1.61 32.20
CA ALA A 34 -3.65 0.82 31.13
C ALA A 34 -4.19 1.23 29.75
N TRP A 35 -5.50 1.46 29.64
CA TRP A 35 -6.12 1.96 28.42
C TRP A 35 -5.59 3.35 28.03
N PHE A 36 -5.55 4.30 28.98
CA PHE A 36 -5.01 5.64 28.75
C PHE A 36 -3.54 5.58 28.32
N ARG A 37 -2.68 4.83 29.03
CA ARG A 37 -1.27 4.63 28.62
C ARG A 37 -1.18 4.09 27.19
N GLY A 38 -2.00 3.09 26.85
CA GLY A 38 -2.06 2.56 25.50
C GLY A 38 -2.47 3.59 24.44
N VAL A 39 -3.45 4.45 24.74
CA VAL A 39 -3.88 5.54 23.85
C VAL A 39 -2.77 6.57 23.66
N PHE A 40 -2.15 7.04 24.76
CA PHE A 40 -1.06 8.01 24.70
C PHE A 40 0.17 7.46 23.98
N CYS A 41 0.57 6.21 24.25
CA CYS A 41 1.67 5.57 23.54
C CYS A 41 1.40 5.49 22.03
N ARG A 42 0.21 5.01 21.61
CA ARG A 42 -0.14 4.95 20.18
C ARG A 42 -0.15 6.33 19.52
N ALA A 43 -0.66 7.36 20.21
CA ALA A 43 -0.67 8.73 19.71
C ALA A 43 0.74 9.30 19.58
N SER A 44 1.60 9.08 20.58
CA SER A 44 3.00 9.53 20.57
C SER A 44 3.80 8.83 19.47
N THR A 45 3.72 7.49 19.38
CA THR A 45 4.37 6.73 18.31
C THR A 45 3.88 7.18 16.93
N ARG A 46 2.59 7.47 16.78
CA ARG A 46 2.04 7.99 15.51
C ARG A 46 2.67 9.33 15.13
N LYS A 47 2.77 10.27 16.05
CA LYS A 47 3.41 11.58 15.80
C LYS A 47 4.89 11.42 15.46
N PHE A 48 5.60 10.55 16.18
CA PHE A 48 7.01 10.27 15.91
C PHE A 48 7.21 9.69 14.51
N VAL A 49 6.41 8.69 14.13
CA VAL A 49 6.49 8.07 12.79
C VAL A 49 6.15 9.06 11.68
N GLN A 50 5.17 9.95 11.91
CA GLN A 50 4.85 11.01 10.95
C GLN A 50 6.02 12.00 10.77
N ALA A 51 6.62 12.47 11.87
CA ALA A 51 7.76 13.37 11.81
C ALA A 51 8.97 12.73 11.10
N ALA A 52 9.27 11.47 11.42
CA ALA A 52 10.35 10.72 10.78
C ALA A 52 10.08 10.46 9.29
N PHE A 53 8.81 10.27 8.90
CA PHE A 53 8.42 10.20 7.49
C PHE A 53 8.67 11.54 6.79
N ASP A 54 8.21 12.64 7.39
CA ASP A 54 8.32 13.97 6.79
C ASP A 54 9.80 14.34 6.57
N GLU A 55 10.67 14.08 7.55
CA GLU A 55 12.12 14.28 7.45
C GLU A 55 12.74 13.46 6.31
N LEU A 56 12.49 12.14 6.27
CA LEU A 56 13.01 11.27 5.21
C LEU A 56 12.49 11.66 3.82
N SER A 57 11.24 12.11 3.74
CA SER A 57 10.64 12.48 2.45
C SER A 57 11.29 13.73 1.86
N VAL A 58 11.65 14.71 2.69
CA VAL A 58 12.40 15.90 2.28
C VAL A 58 13.83 15.53 1.87
N GLU A 59 14.49 14.66 2.65
CA GLU A 59 15.83 14.18 2.33
C GLU A 59 15.86 13.44 0.97
N LEU A 60 14.91 12.55 0.72
CA LEU A 60 14.83 11.79 -0.53
C LEU A 60 14.50 12.68 -1.74
N THR A 61 13.63 13.67 -1.54
CA THR A 61 13.25 14.61 -2.61
C THR A 61 14.41 15.55 -2.98
N THR A 62 15.17 16.03 -2.00
CA THR A 62 16.34 16.90 -2.25
C THR A 62 17.48 16.12 -2.91
N ARG A 63 17.74 14.88 -2.47
CA ARG A 63 18.79 14.03 -3.04
C ARG A 63 18.58 13.66 -4.50
N GLU A 64 17.34 13.56 -4.98
CA GLU A 64 17.08 13.31 -6.41
C GLU A 64 17.75 14.34 -7.34
N SER A 65 17.91 15.58 -6.87
CA SER A 65 18.52 16.66 -7.65
C SER A 65 20.04 16.56 -7.79
N HIS A 66 20.70 15.69 -7.03
CA HIS A 66 22.17 15.57 -7.03
C HIS A 66 22.65 14.34 -7.83
N PRO A 67 23.54 14.50 -8.82
CA PRO A 67 23.97 13.42 -9.70
C PRO A 67 24.90 12.39 -9.04
N THR A 68 25.44 12.66 -7.84
CA THR A 68 26.42 11.83 -7.13
C THR A 68 25.82 10.94 -6.04
N VAL A 69 24.49 10.82 -5.95
CA VAL A 69 23.86 10.09 -4.85
C VAL A 69 24.10 8.58 -4.94
N GLU A 70 24.65 8.02 -3.86
CA GLU A 70 24.79 6.58 -3.68
C GLU A 70 23.41 5.91 -3.59
N LEU A 71 23.11 5.05 -4.57
CA LEU A 71 21.86 4.27 -4.66
C LEU A 71 21.59 3.45 -3.39
N THR A 72 22.63 2.97 -2.71
CA THR A 72 22.53 2.19 -1.46
C THR A 72 21.94 3.03 -0.32
N SER A 73 22.41 4.26 -0.14
CA SER A 73 21.92 5.18 0.89
C SER A 73 20.47 5.58 0.62
N PHE A 74 20.13 5.87 -0.65
CA PHE A 74 18.78 6.18 -1.08
C PHE A 74 17.84 4.99 -0.85
N SER A 75 18.27 3.78 -1.24
CA SER A 75 17.52 2.54 -1.06
C SER A 75 17.16 2.29 0.41
N ARG A 76 18.12 2.47 1.33
CA ARG A 76 17.88 2.31 2.77
C ARG A 76 16.84 3.31 3.30
N ASN A 77 16.97 4.58 2.92
CA ASN A 77 16.08 5.64 3.38
C ASN A 77 14.66 5.46 2.78
N LEU A 78 14.57 5.10 1.50
CA LEU A 78 13.31 4.76 0.85
C LEU A 78 12.64 3.57 1.53
N PHE A 79 13.39 2.50 1.82
CA PHE A 79 12.87 1.34 2.55
C PHE A 79 12.25 1.75 3.90
N GLN A 80 12.96 2.56 4.68
CA GLN A 80 12.46 3.03 5.97
C GLN A 80 11.21 3.91 5.82
N MET A 81 11.19 4.82 4.85
CA MET A 81 10.02 5.65 4.53
C MET A 81 8.80 4.79 4.17
N LEU A 82 8.98 3.75 3.35
CA LEU A 82 7.91 2.83 3.00
C LEU A 82 7.42 2.01 4.21
N ARG A 83 8.28 1.66 5.16
CA ARG A 83 7.82 1.02 6.41
C ARG A 83 6.93 1.95 7.22
N TYR A 84 7.24 3.24 7.27
CA TYR A 84 6.41 4.22 7.96
C TYR A 84 5.04 4.39 7.27
N ILE A 85 5.00 4.54 5.94
CA ILE A 85 3.71 4.65 5.23
C ILE A 85 2.88 3.37 5.40
N ASN A 86 3.50 2.19 5.36
CA ASN A 86 2.81 0.91 5.54
C ASN A 86 2.25 0.71 6.94
N TRP A 87 2.92 1.24 7.96
CA TRP A 87 2.43 1.19 9.33
C TRP A 87 1.28 2.18 9.55
N TYR A 88 1.45 3.42 9.08
CA TYR A 88 0.55 4.53 9.37
C TYR A 88 -0.70 4.55 8.47
N CYS A 89 -0.55 4.38 7.15
CA CYS A 89 -1.64 4.48 6.17
C CYS A 89 -2.48 3.20 6.04
N ARG A 90 -2.18 2.15 6.82
CA ARG A 90 -2.93 0.87 6.76
C ARG A 90 -4.40 1.02 7.11
N SER A 91 -4.73 1.92 8.04
CA SER A 91 -6.09 2.08 8.56
C SER A 91 -6.78 3.36 8.06
N ARG A 92 -6.00 4.41 7.77
CA ARG A 92 -6.52 5.68 7.23
C ARG A 92 -5.52 6.22 6.22
N PRO A 93 -5.87 6.32 4.93
CA PRO A 93 -4.98 6.88 3.94
C PRO A 93 -4.80 8.38 4.20
N ASP A 94 -3.56 8.81 4.28
CA ASP A 94 -3.17 10.22 4.30
C ASP A 94 -2.73 10.60 2.89
N LYS A 95 -3.59 11.38 2.22
CA LYS A 95 -3.47 11.68 0.78
C LYS A 95 -2.11 12.31 0.48
N ASP A 96 -1.71 13.31 1.24
CA ASP A 96 -0.50 14.09 0.93
C ASP A 96 0.76 13.23 1.05
N ARG A 97 0.90 12.48 2.15
CA ARG A 97 2.05 11.59 2.38
C ARG A 97 2.08 10.42 1.41
N LEU A 98 0.91 9.88 1.05
CA LEU A 98 0.81 8.85 0.01
C LEU A 98 1.28 9.39 -1.34
N PHE A 99 0.89 10.60 -1.71
CA PHE A 99 1.29 11.23 -2.96
C PHE A 99 2.78 11.53 -3.01
N ILE A 100 3.36 12.02 -1.91
CA ILE A 100 4.81 12.20 -1.78
C ILE A 100 5.52 10.85 -1.98
N THR A 101 5.04 9.80 -1.31
CA THR A 101 5.58 8.44 -1.47
C THR A 101 5.51 7.99 -2.93
N CYS A 102 4.37 8.18 -3.60
CA CYS A 102 4.19 7.79 -4.99
C CYS A 102 5.13 8.57 -5.93
N ARG A 103 5.32 9.88 -5.69
CA ARG A 103 6.26 10.70 -6.47
C ARG A 103 7.71 10.22 -6.28
N ILE A 104 8.12 9.93 -5.05
CA ILE A 104 9.45 9.38 -4.77
C ILE A 104 9.62 8.01 -5.42
N LEU A 105 8.61 7.14 -5.43
CA LEU A 105 8.69 5.85 -6.14
C LEU A 105 8.82 6.03 -7.66
N LEU A 106 8.12 7.02 -8.24
CA LEU A 106 8.18 7.34 -9.67
C LEU A 106 9.43 8.14 -10.07
N SER A 107 10.22 8.62 -9.11
CA SER A 107 11.51 9.28 -9.35
C SER A 107 12.49 8.35 -10.04
N ARG A 108 13.52 8.90 -10.69
CA ARG A 108 14.55 8.08 -11.36
C ARG A 108 15.20 7.07 -10.41
N LEU A 109 15.58 7.53 -9.21
CA LEU A 109 16.22 6.68 -8.19
C LEU A 109 15.23 5.71 -7.54
N GLY A 110 13.97 6.13 -7.37
CA GLY A 110 12.88 5.30 -6.86
C GLY A 110 12.60 4.09 -7.75
N ARG A 111 12.51 4.33 -9.07
CA ARG A 111 12.31 3.25 -10.05
C ARG A 111 13.47 2.28 -10.04
N SER A 112 14.70 2.78 -10.16
CA SER A 112 15.91 1.94 -10.10
C SER A 112 15.98 1.12 -8.81
N THR A 113 15.58 1.70 -7.67
CA THR A 113 15.54 1.00 -6.38
C THR A 113 14.44 -0.06 -6.34
N SER A 114 13.24 0.24 -6.84
CA SER A 114 12.14 -0.72 -6.88
C SER A 114 12.48 -1.94 -7.76
N ILE A 115 13.12 -1.69 -8.90
CA ILE A 115 13.64 -2.74 -9.79
C ILE A 115 14.73 -3.52 -9.08
N LEU A 116 15.70 -2.85 -8.44
CA LEU A 116 16.75 -3.50 -7.66
C LEU A 116 16.18 -4.44 -6.60
N TRP A 117 15.16 -4.00 -5.86
CA TRP A 117 14.49 -4.84 -4.86
C TRP A 117 13.79 -6.04 -5.48
N MET A 118 13.21 -5.89 -6.66
CA MET A 118 12.60 -7.00 -7.40
C MET A 118 13.64 -7.94 -8.01
N CYS A 119 14.85 -7.45 -8.31
CA CYS A 119 15.98 -8.23 -8.83
C CYS A 119 16.84 -8.88 -7.73
N THR A 120 16.55 -8.65 -6.45
CA THR A 120 17.31 -9.20 -5.31
C THR A 120 16.48 -10.24 -4.55
N ASN A 121 17.16 -11.16 -3.86
CA ASN A 121 16.52 -12.19 -3.03
C ASN A 121 16.11 -11.68 -1.63
N SER A 122 15.89 -10.37 -1.48
CA SER A 122 15.52 -9.79 -0.19
C SER A 122 14.00 -9.85 0.01
N ASP A 123 13.58 -10.78 0.86
CA ASP A 123 12.17 -10.96 1.22
C ASP A 123 11.55 -9.72 1.87
N THR A 124 12.33 -8.97 2.63
CA THR A 124 11.85 -7.81 3.38
C THR A 124 11.56 -6.62 2.47
N THR A 125 12.40 -6.37 1.47
CA THR A 125 12.22 -5.25 0.52
C THR A 125 11.05 -5.53 -0.42
N ARG A 126 10.95 -6.73 -1.00
CA ARG A 126 9.79 -7.12 -1.84
C ARG A 126 8.48 -7.06 -1.06
N TYR A 127 8.48 -7.51 0.20
CA TYR A 127 7.30 -7.48 1.05
C TYR A 127 6.87 -6.06 1.40
N THR A 128 7.83 -5.19 1.71
CA THR A 128 7.57 -3.78 2.00
C THR A 128 7.03 -3.04 0.77
N LEU A 129 7.59 -3.32 -0.41
CA LEU A 129 7.06 -2.79 -1.67
C LEU A 129 5.63 -3.28 -1.92
N GLY A 130 5.38 -4.58 -1.80
CA GLY A 130 4.04 -5.17 -1.96
C GLY A 130 3.01 -4.58 -0.98
N CYS A 131 3.38 -4.38 0.29
CA CYS A 131 2.52 -3.70 1.27
C CYS A 131 2.21 -2.26 0.86
N THR A 132 3.18 -1.56 0.27
CA THR A 132 2.99 -0.17 -0.21
C THR A 132 1.99 -0.14 -1.35
N LEU A 133 2.11 -1.05 -2.33
CA LEU A 133 1.14 -1.18 -3.41
C LEU A 133 -0.26 -1.51 -2.87
N ARG A 134 -0.36 -2.32 -1.81
CA ARG A 134 -1.63 -2.58 -1.12
C ARG A 134 -2.22 -1.32 -0.48
N VAL A 135 -1.41 -0.47 0.14
CA VAL A 135 -1.87 0.83 0.67
C VAL A 135 -2.42 1.70 -0.47
N ILE A 136 -1.71 1.75 -1.61
CA ILE A 136 -2.15 2.47 -2.82
C ILE A 136 -3.50 1.92 -3.33
N LEU A 137 -3.64 0.60 -3.45
CA LEU A 137 -4.88 -0.03 -3.90
C LEU A 137 -6.05 0.26 -2.96
N ASN A 138 -5.82 0.18 -1.64
CA ASN A 138 -6.83 0.53 -0.66
C ASN A 138 -7.26 1.99 -0.80
N TYR A 139 -6.32 2.92 -1.02
CA TYR A 139 -6.65 4.32 -1.27
C TYR A 139 -7.53 4.47 -2.51
N LEU A 140 -7.17 3.84 -3.64
CA LEU A 140 -7.96 3.85 -4.86
C LEU A 140 -9.37 3.27 -4.66
N ALA A 141 -9.50 2.22 -3.83
CA ALA A 141 -10.78 1.60 -3.50
C ALA A 141 -11.74 2.52 -2.72
N TYR A 142 -11.22 3.53 -2.03
CA TYR A 142 -12.00 4.49 -1.23
C TYR A 142 -12.31 5.79 -1.97
N LEU A 143 -11.83 5.95 -3.21
CA LEU A 143 -12.12 7.16 -3.98
C LEU A 143 -13.61 7.25 -4.32
N PRO A 144 -14.21 8.45 -4.24
CA PRO A 144 -15.55 8.70 -4.76
C PRO A 144 -15.66 8.37 -6.26
N PRO A 145 -16.86 8.02 -6.75
CA PRO A 145 -17.11 7.91 -8.18
C PRO A 145 -16.81 9.24 -8.90
N ARG A 146 -16.23 9.17 -10.10
CA ARG A 146 -15.86 10.34 -10.92
C ARG A 146 -14.94 11.34 -10.20
N SER A 147 -14.01 10.84 -9.39
CA SER A 147 -12.93 11.66 -8.83
C SER A 147 -12.12 12.30 -9.98
N PRO A 148 -11.57 13.51 -9.79
CA PRO A 148 -10.71 14.10 -10.81
C PRO A 148 -9.41 13.29 -10.92
N SER A 149 -8.81 13.27 -12.12
CA SER A 149 -7.59 12.51 -12.41
C SER A 149 -6.41 12.89 -11.52
N SER A 150 -6.40 14.11 -10.98
CA SER A 150 -5.42 14.57 -9.98
C SER A 150 -5.41 13.72 -8.71
N GLU A 151 -6.49 12.99 -8.40
CA GLU A 151 -6.59 12.14 -7.19
C GLU A 151 -6.12 10.71 -7.38
N TYR A 152 -6.01 10.22 -8.61
CA TYR A 152 -5.62 8.81 -8.84
C TYR A 152 -4.51 8.62 -9.86
N ALA A 153 -4.19 9.61 -10.70
CA ALA A 153 -3.21 9.43 -11.77
C ALA A 153 -1.81 9.07 -11.23
N VAL A 154 -1.37 9.71 -10.14
CA VAL A 154 -0.04 9.43 -9.57
C VAL A 154 0.02 8.03 -8.93
N PRO A 155 -0.93 7.63 -8.05
CA PRO A 155 -0.97 6.26 -7.53
C PRO A 155 -1.13 5.17 -8.62
N VAL A 156 -1.94 5.41 -9.64
CA VAL A 156 -2.14 4.48 -10.77
C VAL A 156 -0.84 4.28 -11.54
N ARG A 157 -0.08 5.36 -11.81
CA ARG A 157 1.24 5.26 -12.46
C ARG A 157 2.25 4.44 -11.66
N VAL A 158 2.22 4.48 -10.33
CA VAL A 158 3.07 3.62 -9.50
C VAL A 158 2.71 2.15 -9.72
N LEU A 159 1.42 1.83 -9.79
CA LEU A 159 0.98 0.47 -10.11
C LEU A 159 1.44 0.07 -11.51
N GLU A 160 1.35 0.94 -12.51
CA GLU A 160 1.82 0.63 -13.87
C GLU A 160 3.32 0.35 -13.90
N ASP A 161 4.12 1.22 -13.27
CA ASP A 161 5.58 1.14 -13.31
C ASP A 161 6.11 -0.10 -12.55
N VAL A 162 5.47 -0.50 -11.45
CA VAL A 162 5.91 -1.65 -10.63
C VAL A 162 5.24 -2.97 -11.07
N VAL A 163 3.95 -2.96 -11.42
CA VAL A 163 3.14 -4.16 -11.72
C VAL A 163 3.16 -4.49 -13.22
N SER A 164 3.09 -3.48 -14.07
CA SER A 164 3.08 -3.63 -15.54
C SER A 164 4.45 -3.38 -16.16
N ALA A 165 5.50 -3.29 -15.32
CA ALA A 165 6.87 -2.99 -15.69
C ALA A 165 7.24 -3.61 -17.04
N LYS A 166 7.33 -2.73 -18.06
CA LYS A 166 7.86 -3.05 -19.38
C LYS A 166 9.19 -3.77 -19.16
N GLU A 167 9.42 -4.81 -19.95
CA GLU A 167 10.61 -5.66 -19.84
C GLU A 167 11.85 -4.79 -19.65
N LEU A 168 12.70 -5.18 -18.68
CA LEU A 168 14.00 -4.54 -18.45
C LEU A 168 14.64 -4.32 -19.82
N THR A 169 14.72 -3.07 -20.25
CA THR A 169 15.37 -2.77 -21.53
C THR A 169 16.85 -3.09 -21.32
N GLU A 170 17.49 -3.73 -22.30
CA GLU A 170 18.86 -4.26 -22.21
C GLU A 170 19.87 -3.26 -21.60
N ASN A 171 19.64 -1.95 -21.76
CA ASN A 171 20.44 -0.87 -21.17
C ASN A 171 20.46 -0.83 -19.62
N GLN A 172 19.50 -1.45 -18.94
CA GLN A 172 19.44 -1.50 -17.48
C GLN A 172 20.26 -2.67 -16.89
N THR A 173 20.65 -3.65 -17.71
CA THR A 173 21.30 -4.89 -17.25
C THR A 173 22.73 -4.69 -16.75
N ALA A 174 23.42 -3.60 -17.12
CA ALA A 174 24.80 -3.33 -16.73
C ALA A 174 25.00 -3.04 -15.23
N VAL A 175 23.92 -2.70 -14.50
CA VAL A 175 23.97 -2.30 -13.08
C VAL A 175 23.48 -3.42 -12.15
N PHE A 176 22.87 -4.49 -12.69
CA PHE A 176 22.20 -5.50 -11.87
C PHE A 176 22.99 -6.81 -11.77
N PRO A 177 22.82 -7.57 -10.66
CA PRO A 177 23.52 -8.83 -10.46
C PRO A 177 23.25 -9.86 -11.58
N PRO A 178 24.15 -10.83 -11.81
CA PRO A 178 24.05 -11.82 -12.89
C PRO A 178 22.79 -12.72 -12.82
N ASP A 179 22.19 -12.94 -11.63
CA ASP A 179 20.94 -13.71 -11.46
C ASP A 179 19.67 -12.84 -11.46
N SER A 180 19.79 -11.56 -11.81
CA SER A 180 18.72 -10.56 -11.65
C SER A 180 17.45 -10.89 -12.43
N VAL A 181 17.56 -11.51 -13.61
CA VAL A 181 16.41 -11.82 -14.48
C VAL A 181 15.53 -12.91 -13.88
N GLN A 182 16.13 -13.99 -13.36
CA GLN A 182 15.38 -15.07 -12.74
C GLN A 182 14.79 -14.64 -11.39
N CYS A 183 15.55 -13.88 -10.60
CA CYS A 183 15.05 -13.28 -9.36
C CYS A 183 13.86 -12.36 -9.63
N LEU A 184 13.95 -11.51 -10.66
CA LEU A 184 12.86 -10.64 -11.09
C LEU A 184 11.61 -11.42 -11.48
N ARG A 185 11.75 -12.50 -12.26
CA ARG A 185 10.63 -13.37 -12.64
C ARG A 185 9.94 -13.98 -11.42
N ASN A 186 10.72 -14.58 -10.52
CA ASN A 186 10.20 -15.19 -9.29
C ASN A 186 9.52 -14.15 -8.37
N ASN A 187 10.13 -12.99 -8.19
CA ASN A 187 9.58 -11.93 -7.35
C ASN A 187 8.33 -11.29 -7.97
N ARG A 188 8.24 -11.19 -9.30
CA ARG A 188 7.00 -10.77 -9.99
C ARG A 188 5.88 -11.79 -9.78
N SER A 189 6.17 -13.09 -9.92
CA SER A 189 5.23 -14.18 -9.59
C SER A 189 4.67 -14.05 -8.17
N TRP A 190 5.58 -13.83 -7.22
CA TRP A 190 5.24 -13.61 -5.83
C TRP A 190 4.39 -12.36 -5.66
N LEU A 191 4.74 -11.25 -6.31
CA LEU A 191 4.01 -9.99 -6.24
C LEU A 191 2.57 -10.13 -6.76
N TYR A 192 2.37 -10.76 -7.91
CA TYR A 192 1.02 -11.01 -8.44
C TYR A 192 0.20 -11.93 -7.52
N SER A 193 0.84 -12.97 -6.97
CA SER A 193 0.20 -13.86 -5.98
C SER A 193 -0.15 -13.11 -4.69
N PHE A 194 0.71 -12.21 -4.24
CA PHE A 194 0.48 -11.38 -3.07
C PHE A 194 -0.67 -10.39 -3.31
N LEU A 195 -0.66 -9.68 -4.44
CA LEU A 195 -1.68 -8.69 -4.78
C LEU A 195 -3.05 -9.34 -5.02
N SER A 196 -3.11 -10.48 -5.72
CA SER A 196 -4.35 -11.23 -5.94
C SER A 196 -5.01 -11.66 -4.63
N ARG A 197 -4.24 -12.19 -3.67
CA ARG A 197 -4.72 -12.51 -2.30
C ARG A 197 -5.22 -11.28 -1.54
N ASN A 198 -4.76 -10.09 -1.91
CA ASN A 198 -5.18 -8.81 -1.34
C ASN A 198 -6.25 -8.10 -2.20
N ARG A 199 -7.06 -8.86 -2.95
CA ARG A 199 -8.22 -8.38 -3.72
C ARG A 199 -7.88 -7.38 -4.84
N TYR A 200 -6.67 -7.42 -5.37
CA TYR A 200 -6.19 -6.54 -6.45
C TYR A 200 -7.19 -6.41 -7.60
N PHE A 201 -7.58 -7.52 -8.23
CA PHE A 201 -8.50 -7.51 -9.37
C PHE A 201 -9.87 -6.93 -9.03
N ARG A 202 -10.41 -7.29 -7.85
CA ARG A 202 -11.71 -6.79 -7.39
C ARG A 202 -11.67 -5.29 -7.10
N ILE A 203 -10.58 -4.80 -6.51
CA ILE A 203 -10.37 -3.38 -6.25
C ILE A 203 -10.25 -2.62 -7.56
N LEU A 204 -9.44 -3.10 -8.50
CA LEU A 204 -9.26 -2.46 -9.79
C LEU A 204 -10.55 -2.43 -10.60
N ALA A 205 -11.26 -3.55 -10.73
CA ALA A 205 -12.53 -3.59 -11.45
C ALA A 205 -13.53 -2.57 -10.89
N ARG A 206 -13.73 -2.56 -9.56
CA ARG A 206 -14.59 -1.58 -8.90
C ARG A 206 -14.13 -0.15 -9.14
N PHE A 207 -12.82 0.11 -9.04
CA PHE A 207 -12.26 1.44 -9.26
C PHE A 207 -12.50 1.89 -10.71
N ILE A 208 -12.29 1.02 -11.69
CA ILE A 208 -12.54 1.29 -13.11
C ILE A 208 -14.01 1.61 -13.34
N ASP A 209 -14.93 0.80 -12.82
CA ASP A 209 -16.37 1.02 -12.93
C ASP A 209 -16.82 2.35 -12.30
N GLN A 210 -16.13 2.79 -11.24
CA GLN A 210 -16.43 4.04 -10.54
C GLN A 210 -15.86 5.28 -11.25
N GLN A 211 -14.74 5.14 -11.96
CA GLN A 211 -14.06 6.27 -12.61
C GLN A 211 -14.39 6.43 -14.09
N LEU A 212 -14.62 5.32 -14.81
CA LEU A 212 -15.02 5.37 -16.21
C LEU A 212 -16.55 5.41 -16.34
N PRO A 213 -17.13 6.33 -17.14
CA PRO A 213 -18.53 6.24 -17.47
C PRO A 213 -18.84 4.93 -18.22
N PRO A 214 -20.00 4.31 -17.98
CA PRO A 214 -20.36 2.98 -18.51
C PRO A 214 -20.32 2.88 -20.04
N THR A 215 -20.34 4.01 -20.75
CA THR A 215 -20.33 4.10 -22.22
C THR A 215 -18.95 4.35 -22.82
N THR A 216 -17.92 4.72 -22.06
CA THR A 216 -16.55 4.95 -22.61
C THR A 216 -15.82 3.68 -23.04
N GLY A 217 -16.43 2.52 -22.86
CA GLY A 217 -15.79 1.22 -23.13
C GLY A 217 -16.17 0.55 -24.44
N TYR A 218 -17.39 0.72 -24.99
CA TYR A 218 -17.85 -0.22 -26.03
C TYR A 218 -18.82 0.30 -27.10
N LEU A 219 -19.56 1.40 -26.90
CA LEU A 219 -20.60 1.81 -27.86
C LEU A 219 -20.93 3.32 -27.78
N THR A 220 -20.02 4.20 -28.19
CA THR A 220 -20.43 5.54 -28.66
C THR A 220 -20.04 5.67 -30.12
N GLN A 221 -20.88 5.05 -30.95
CA GLN A 221 -21.06 5.49 -32.33
C GLN A 221 -21.70 6.89 -32.30
N GLU A 222 -21.22 7.73 -33.19
CA GLU A 222 -21.85 8.92 -33.79
C GLU A 222 -23.20 9.37 -33.20
N GLY A 223 -23.20 10.57 -32.62
CA GLY A 223 -24.42 11.34 -32.39
C GLY A 223 -24.75 11.55 -30.92
N ASP A 224 -24.17 12.59 -30.31
CA ASP A 224 -24.96 13.47 -29.47
C ASP A 224 -24.32 14.86 -29.39
N GLN A 225 -24.88 15.75 -30.20
CA GLN A 225 -24.65 17.19 -30.18
C GLN A 225 -25.49 17.79 -29.07
N THR A 226 -25.01 17.79 -27.83
CA THR A 226 -25.45 18.80 -26.86
C THR A 226 -24.27 19.29 -26.05
N MET A 227 -23.99 20.57 -26.26
CA MET A 227 -23.01 21.38 -25.59
C MET A 227 -23.12 21.28 -24.07
N GLU A 228 -22.08 20.76 -23.42
CA GLU A 228 -21.51 21.42 -22.26
C GLU A 228 -20.00 21.48 -22.45
N SER A 229 -19.47 22.70 -22.35
CA SER A 229 -18.06 23.07 -22.37
C SER A 229 -17.27 22.24 -21.36
N ARG A 230 -16.86 21.02 -21.75
CA ARG A 230 -15.71 20.36 -21.18
C ARG A 230 -14.51 20.91 -21.92
N VAL A 231 -13.79 21.81 -21.26
CA VAL A 231 -12.47 22.24 -21.67
C VAL A 231 -11.61 20.98 -21.72
N PHE A 232 -11.53 20.37 -22.90
CA PHE A 232 -10.65 19.25 -23.17
C PHE A 232 -9.22 19.77 -23.04
N ASP A 233 -8.47 19.19 -22.10
CA ASP A 233 -7.06 19.51 -21.91
C ASP A 233 -6.31 18.96 -23.14
N PRO A 234 -5.65 19.79 -23.96
CA PRO A 234 -5.00 19.34 -25.19
C PRO A 234 -3.89 18.29 -24.95
N ASN A 235 -3.45 18.11 -23.71
CA ASN A 235 -2.54 17.03 -23.30
C ASN A 235 -3.21 15.65 -23.18
N GLU A 236 -4.54 15.56 -23.30
CA GLU A 236 -5.31 14.32 -23.27
C GLU A 236 -5.15 13.51 -24.57
N PHE A 237 -4.83 14.17 -25.68
CA PHE A 237 -4.61 13.57 -27.01
C PHE A 237 -3.23 12.93 -27.21
N ILE A 238 -2.28 13.14 -26.29
CA ILE A 238 -0.93 12.53 -26.35
C ILE A 238 -0.88 11.21 -25.56
N ARG A 239 -1.90 10.89 -24.76
CA ARG A 239 -1.90 9.73 -23.86
C ARG A 239 -2.63 8.54 -24.49
N PRO A 240 -2.22 7.29 -24.24
CA PRO A 240 -3.10 6.16 -24.52
C PRO A 240 -4.42 6.40 -23.76
N LEU A 241 -5.56 6.17 -24.43
CA LEU A 241 -6.91 6.33 -23.89
C LEU A 241 -6.92 5.91 -22.42
N GLN A 242 -7.44 6.72 -21.50
CA GLN A 242 -7.41 6.45 -20.04
C GLN A 242 -7.87 5.01 -19.71
N ALA A 243 -8.82 4.48 -20.49
CA ALA A 243 -9.26 3.09 -20.44
C ALA A 243 -8.14 2.04 -20.70
N ARG A 244 -7.22 2.30 -21.63
CA ARG A 244 -6.13 1.39 -22.00
C ARG A 244 -5.13 1.19 -20.85
N ALA A 245 -4.79 2.25 -20.11
CA ALA A 245 -3.92 2.15 -18.94
C ALA A 245 -4.53 1.24 -17.85
N PHE A 246 -5.83 1.36 -17.62
CA PHE A 246 -6.56 0.51 -16.68
C PHE A 246 -6.68 -0.94 -17.16
N VAL A 247 -6.91 -1.14 -18.46
CA VAL A 247 -6.91 -2.46 -19.10
C VAL A 247 -5.52 -3.10 -18.99
N ASP A 248 -4.45 -2.36 -19.27
CA ASP A 248 -3.07 -2.85 -19.16
C ASP A 248 -2.74 -3.29 -17.73
N LEU A 249 -3.22 -2.56 -16.70
CA LEU A 249 -3.09 -2.98 -15.29
C LEU A 249 -3.81 -4.29 -14.99
N LEU A 250 -5.03 -4.48 -15.51
CA LEU A 250 -5.77 -5.73 -15.36
C LEU A 250 -5.07 -6.89 -16.09
N LEU A 251 -4.54 -6.61 -17.29
CA LEU A 251 -3.91 -7.61 -18.14
C LEU A 251 -2.46 -7.92 -17.74
N ALA A 252 -1.75 -7.05 -17.02
CA ALA A 252 -0.35 -7.26 -16.69
C ALA A 252 -0.06 -8.59 -15.95
N PRO A 253 -0.80 -8.96 -14.89
CA PRO A 253 -0.62 -10.28 -14.26
C PRO A 253 -0.98 -11.45 -15.17
N ILE A 254 -1.98 -11.26 -16.06
CA ILE A 254 -2.50 -12.31 -16.96
C ILE A 254 -1.51 -12.57 -18.10
N THR A 255 -1.06 -11.52 -18.77
CA THR A 255 -0.05 -11.56 -19.83
C THR A 255 1.28 -12.10 -19.31
N TRP A 256 1.66 -11.77 -18.06
CA TRP A 256 2.83 -12.36 -17.43
C TRP A 256 2.65 -13.85 -17.17
N ALA A 257 1.51 -14.27 -16.63
CA ALA A 257 1.22 -15.69 -16.40
C ALA A 257 1.22 -16.48 -17.72
N ASP A 258 0.65 -15.93 -18.78
CA ASP A 258 0.66 -16.52 -20.13
C ASP A 258 2.09 -16.66 -20.68
N LYS A 259 2.92 -15.61 -20.60
CA LYS A 259 4.35 -15.69 -20.96
C LYS A 259 5.09 -16.77 -20.17
N CYS A 260 4.83 -16.89 -18.87
CA CYS A 260 5.46 -17.92 -18.03
C CYS A 260 4.97 -19.34 -18.36
N LEU A 261 3.70 -19.50 -18.74
CA LEU A 261 3.16 -20.79 -19.21
C LEU A 261 3.74 -21.18 -20.57
N ASN A 262 3.92 -20.22 -21.48
CA ASN A 262 4.56 -20.46 -22.78
C ASN A 262 6.07 -20.73 -22.64
N HIS A 263 6.70 -20.26 -21.55
CA HIS A 263 8.07 -20.63 -21.18
C HIS A 263 8.18 -21.94 -20.37
N LYS A 264 7.09 -22.66 -20.06
CA LYS A 264 7.12 -24.01 -19.43
C LYS A 264 7.59 -25.12 -20.40
N ALA A 265 8.66 -24.86 -21.14
CA ALA A 265 9.64 -25.92 -21.43
C ALA A 265 10.60 -26.13 -20.24
N GLU A 266 10.67 -25.20 -19.27
CA GLU A 266 11.63 -25.28 -18.15
C GLU A 266 11.00 -24.92 -16.78
N GLY A 267 10.34 -25.90 -16.16
CA GLY A 267 10.47 -26.16 -14.70
C GLY A 267 10.02 -25.14 -13.63
N LEU A 268 8.93 -24.37 -13.79
CA LEU A 268 8.37 -23.53 -12.70
C LEU A 268 6.90 -23.83 -12.36
N PRO A 269 6.50 -23.78 -11.06
CA PRO A 269 5.14 -24.10 -10.63
C PRO A 269 4.17 -22.92 -10.85
N CYS A 270 3.78 -22.66 -12.10
CA CYS A 270 2.76 -21.63 -12.41
C CYS A 270 1.32 -22.16 -12.32
N VAL A 271 0.91 -22.79 -11.21
CA VAL A 271 -0.47 -23.29 -11.07
C VAL A 271 -1.04 -22.89 -9.71
N SER A 272 -1.42 -21.62 -9.54
CA SER A 272 -2.36 -21.20 -8.48
C SER A 272 -2.87 -19.74 -8.60
N LEU A 273 -2.84 -19.08 -9.76
CA LEU A 273 -3.45 -17.75 -9.87
C LEU A 273 -4.98 -17.80 -10.02
N TYR A 274 -5.53 -18.93 -10.50
CA TYR A 274 -6.96 -19.05 -10.83
C TYR A 274 -7.84 -19.66 -9.73
N CYS A 275 -7.30 -20.39 -8.75
CA CYS A 275 -8.13 -21.12 -7.77
C CYS A 275 -8.50 -20.31 -6.51
N ALA A 276 -8.02 -19.08 -6.34
CA ALA A 276 -8.17 -18.35 -5.06
C ALA A 276 -9.25 -17.24 -5.05
N ASN A 277 -9.94 -16.97 -6.16
CA ASN A 277 -10.81 -15.79 -6.28
C ASN A 277 -12.24 -16.06 -6.82
N LEU A 278 -12.71 -17.31 -6.81
CA LEU A 278 -14.09 -17.66 -7.19
C LEU A 278 -15.01 -18.02 -6.02
N ASN A 279 -14.61 -17.74 -4.77
CA ASN A 279 -15.49 -17.80 -3.58
C ASN A 279 -15.47 -16.48 -2.81
#